data_AF-A0A7V2TVU7-F1
#
_entry.id   AF-A0A7V2TVU7-F1
#
_cell.length_a   1.000
_cell.length_b   1.000
_cell.length_c   1.000
_cell.angle_alpha   90.00
_cell.angle_beta   90.00
_cell.angle_gamma   90.00
#
_symmetry.space_group_name_H-M   'P 1'
#
loop_
_entity.id
_entity.type
_entity.pdbx_description
1 polymer ?
#
loop_
_entity_poly.entity_id
_entity_poly.type
_entity_poly.pdbx_seq_one_letter_code
_entity_poly.pdbx_strand_id
1 'polypeptide(L)'
;MIKSAGGGEKRIFRLAESRSPLLWGFLAVLLSAALLLGLYFSGGRDRKARQIPAEVLSKIERERAEAEKAHADFLRTPAGKLWQKHPYWSPEMCQRIIDGRVSPGMSMEQAREAVGRVAEVRPKKGSLSEWVAETREGERVVLKFDGNALVEVKKE
;
A
#
# COMPACT_ATOMS: atom_id res chain seq x y z
N MET A 1 9.80 54.66 70.08
CA MET A 1 8.58 55.47 69.86
C MET A 1 8.70 56.12 68.48
N ILE A 2 8.25 55.46 67.41
CA ILE A 2 8.14 56.05 66.06
C ILE A 2 6.80 55.57 65.46
N LYS A 3 6.06 56.54 64.94
CA LYS A 3 4.66 56.51 64.51
C LYS A 3 4.37 55.51 63.38
N SER A 4 3.28 54.77 63.56
CA SER A 4 2.50 54.15 62.51
C SER A 4 1.85 55.24 61.63
N ALA A 5 1.99 55.10 60.31
CA ALA A 5 1.23 55.87 59.33
C ALA A 5 0.46 54.87 58.46
N GLY A 6 -0.84 54.80 58.69
CA GLY A 6 -1.77 54.12 57.80
C GLY A 6 -2.14 54.98 56.60
N GLY A 7 -2.69 54.32 55.58
CA GLY A 7 -3.62 54.93 54.64
C GLY A 7 -3.12 55.07 53.20
N GLY A 8 -3.89 54.47 52.29
CA GLY A 8 -3.76 54.60 50.82
C GLY A 8 -3.09 53.35 50.22
N GLU A 9 -3.60 52.66 49.22
CA GLU A 9 -4.47 53.08 48.14
C GLU A 9 -5.29 51.88 47.62
N LYS A 10 -6.62 51.97 47.74
CA LYS A 10 -7.53 51.29 46.82
C LYS A 10 -7.57 52.11 45.52
N ARG A 11 -6.62 51.94 44.59
CA ARG A 11 -6.64 52.62 43.27
C ARG A 11 -6.05 51.81 42.12
N ILE A 12 -6.38 50.53 41.99
CA ILE A 12 -6.01 49.75 40.77
C ILE A 12 -7.23 49.54 39.84
N PHE A 13 -8.45 49.83 40.27
CA PHE A 13 -9.66 49.66 39.46
C PHE A 13 -10.30 50.99 39.03
N ARG A 14 -9.55 51.85 38.32
CA ARG A 14 -10.11 52.94 37.49
C ARG A 14 -9.19 53.28 36.31
N LEU A 15 -8.83 52.28 35.52
CA LEU A 15 -8.10 52.48 34.26
C LEU A 15 -8.80 51.78 33.08
N ALA A 16 -10.13 51.61 33.18
CA ALA A 16 -10.92 50.87 32.19
C ALA A 16 -12.15 51.66 31.69
N GLU A 17 -12.13 52.99 31.72
CA GLU A 17 -13.37 53.76 31.47
C GLU A 17 -13.25 54.93 30.47
N SER A 18 -12.26 54.91 29.58
CA SER A 18 -12.24 55.87 28.46
C SER A 18 -11.32 55.50 27.29
N ARG A 19 -11.18 54.20 26.96
CA ARG A 19 -10.47 53.79 25.73
C ARG A 19 -11.50 53.27 24.74
N SER A 20 -11.57 53.91 23.58
CA SER A 20 -12.59 53.66 22.56
C SER A 20 -12.67 52.16 22.22
N PRO A 21 -13.87 51.59 22.08
CA PRO A 21 -14.04 50.16 21.78
C PRO A 21 -13.35 49.76 20.47
N LEU A 22 -13.14 50.70 19.56
CA LEU A 22 -12.38 50.54 18.32
C LEU A 22 -10.89 50.21 18.56
N LEU A 23 -10.26 50.80 19.58
CA LEU A 23 -8.86 50.52 19.93
C LEU A 23 -8.68 49.08 20.43
N TRP A 24 -9.64 48.58 21.19
CA TRP A 24 -9.63 47.19 21.67
C TRP A 24 -9.85 46.19 20.54
N GLY A 25 -10.75 46.50 19.59
CA GLY A 25 -10.94 45.70 18.39
C GLY A 25 -9.66 45.60 17.55
N PHE A 26 -8.99 46.73 17.30
CA PHE A 26 -7.73 46.75 16.56
C PHE A 26 -6.61 45.97 17.28
N LEU A 27 -6.51 46.11 18.60
CA LEU A 27 -5.54 45.38 19.41
C LEU A 27 -5.78 43.86 19.37
N ALA A 28 -7.03 43.42 19.45
CA ALA A 28 -7.39 42.00 19.38
C ALA A 28 -7.05 41.39 18.01
N VAL A 29 -7.29 42.14 16.92
CA VAL A 29 -6.92 41.71 15.57
C VAL A 29 -5.40 41.61 15.41
N LEU A 30 -4.65 42.60 15.91
CA LEU A 30 -3.19 42.57 15.86
C LEU A 30 -2.59 41.40 16.65
N LEU A 31 -3.11 41.14 17.85
CA LEU A 31 -2.68 39.99 18.66
C LEU A 31 -3.01 38.66 17.98
N SER A 32 -4.18 38.55 17.34
CA SER A 32 -4.57 37.35 16.60
C SER A 32 -3.68 37.11 15.38
N ALA A 33 -3.37 38.17 14.62
CA ALA A 33 -2.45 38.09 13.48
C ALA A 33 -1.03 37.72 13.93
N ALA A 34 -0.53 38.31 15.02
CA ALA A 34 0.77 38.00 15.59
C ALA A 34 0.85 36.54 16.07
N LEU A 35 -0.24 36.02 16.67
CA LEU A 35 -0.33 34.61 17.09
C LEU A 35 -0.28 33.66 15.89
N LEU A 36 -1.03 33.96 14.82
CA LEU A 36 -1.04 33.16 13.59
C LEU A 36 0.32 33.17 12.90
N LEU A 37 0.98 34.33 12.81
CA LEU A 37 2.36 34.43 12.31
C LEU A 37 3.35 33.66 13.19
N GLY A 38 3.18 33.74 14.52
CA GLY A 38 3.98 32.98 15.48
C GLY A 38 3.86 31.48 15.26
N LEU A 39 2.63 30.96 15.14
CA LEU A 39 2.36 29.55 14.87
C LEU A 39 2.91 29.09 13.52
N TYR A 40 2.77 29.93 12.49
CA TYR A 40 3.32 29.67 11.15
C TYR A 40 4.85 29.57 11.16
N PHE A 41 5.55 30.47 11.87
CA PHE A 41 7.01 30.44 11.98
C PHE A 41 7.54 29.39 12.98
N SER A 42 6.78 29.03 14.01
CA SER A 42 7.20 28.02 14.99
C SER A 42 7.02 26.59 14.49
N GLY A 43 6.16 26.34 13.48
CA GLY A 43 5.93 25.01 12.92
C GLY A 43 7.10 24.42 12.10
N GLY A 44 8.16 25.18 11.86
CA GLY A 44 9.28 24.77 10.99
C GLY A 44 10.58 24.34 11.68
N ARG A 45 10.73 24.47 13.00
CA ARG A 45 12.07 24.47 13.63
C ARG A 45 12.65 23.14 14.12
N ASP A 46 11.90 22.04 14.15
CA ASP A 46 12.44 20.75 14.62
C ASP A 46 12.22 19.59 13.66
N ARG A 47 12.65 19.79 12.41
CA ARG A 47 13.02 18.64 11.56
C ARG A 47 14.53 18.56 11.51
N LYS A 48 15.14 18.11 12.63
CA LYS A 48 16.43 17.42 12.53
C LYS A 48 16.19 16.20 11.66
N ALA A 49 16.39 16.34 10.35
CA ALA A 49 16.41 15.23 9.42
C ALA A 49 17.40 14.24 10.01
N ARG A 50 16.88 13.14 10.59
CA ARG A 50 17.72 12.04 11.06
C ARG A 50 18.49 11.59 9.82
N GLN A 51 19.77 11.95 9.75
CA GLN A 51 20.64 11.46 8.70
C GLN A 51 20.57 9.94 8.79
N ILE A 52 20.03 9.31 7.76
CA ILE A 52 20.00 7.86 7.66
C ILE A 52 21.48 7.43 7.67
N PRO A 53 21.92 6.57 8.61
CA PRO A 53 23.31 6.16 8.66
C PRO A 53 23.78 5.61 7.31
N ALA A 54 25.00 5.92 6.90
CA ALA A 54 25.54 5.50 5.60
C ALA A 54 25.55 3.96 5.45
N GLU A 55 25.63 3.23 6.57
CA GLU A 55 25.52 1.78 6.63
C GLU A 55 24.12 1.29 6.22
N VAL A 56 23.07 2.02 6.58
CA VAL A 56 21.69 1.67 6.21
C VAL A 56 21.47 1.94 4.73
N LEU A 57 22.00 3.04 4.19
CA LEU A 57 21.92 3.35 2.76
C LEU A 57 22.65 2.29 1.90
N SER A 58 23.88 1.94 2.26
CA SER A 58 24.64 0.91 1.52
C SER A 58 23.98 -0.48 1.60
N LYS A 59 23.35 -0.82 2.72
CA LYS A 59 22.56 -2.06 2.83
C LYS A 59 21.34 -2.04 1.90
N ILE A 60 20.59 -0.93 1.85
CA ILE A 60 19.44 -0.78 0.95
C ILE A 60 19.88 -0.86 -0.52
N GLU A 61 20.98 -0.21 -0.89
CA GLU A 61 21.53 -0.29 -2.25
C GLU A 61 21.90 -1.71 -2.64
N ARG A 62 22.54 -2.45 -1.73
CA ARG A 62 22.88 -3.86 -1.96
C ARG A 62 21.64 -4.74 -2.11
N GLU A 63 20.68 -4.62 -1.20
CA GLU A 63 19.42 -5.37 -1.28
C GLU A 63 18.65 -5.06 -2.57
N ARG A 64 18.66 -3.79 -3.00
CA ARG A 64 18.08 -3.38 -4.28
C ARG A 64 18.80 -4.01 -5.46
N ALA A 65 20.14 -3.99 -5.49
CA ALA A 65 20.91 -4.59 -6.56
C ALA A 65 20.71 -6.11 -6.63
N GLU A 66 20.63 -6.78 -5.47
CA GLU A 66 20.32 -8.21 -5.37
C GLU A 66 18.89 -8.52 -5.87
N ALA A 67 17.90 -7.69 -5.50
CA ALA A 67 16.53 -7.82 -5.98
C ALA A 67 16.39 -7.56 -7.49
N GLU A 68 17.08 -6.55 -8.03
CA GLU A 68 17.10 -6.25 -9.46
C GLU A 68 17.74 -7.40 -10.25
N LYS A 69 18.83 -7.98 -9.73
CA LYS A 69 19.46 -9.16 -10.33
C LYS A 69 18.53 -10.37 -10.29
N ALA A 70 17.92 -10.67 -9.14
CA ALA A 70 16.98 -11.78 -9.00
C ALA A 70 15.77 -11.63 -9.94
N HIS A 71 15.25 -10.41 -10.08
CA HIS A 71 14.18 -10.11 -11.01
C HIS A 71 14.62 -10.30 -12.47
N ALA A 72 15.80 -9.79 -12.86
CA ALA A 72 16.34 -9.98 -14.20
C ALA A 72 16.56 -11.46 -14.54
N ASP A 73 17.05 -12.25 -13.58
CA ASP A 73 17.23 -13.69 -13.72
C ASP A 73 15.89 -14.42 -13.82
N PHE A 74 14.87 -14.03 -13.04
CA PHE A 74 13.51 -14.56 -13.16
C PHE A 74 12.92 -14.32 -14.55
N LEU A 75 13.05 -13.12 -15.11
CA LEU A 75 12.54 -12.78 -16.45
C LEU A 75 13.12 -13.65 -17.58
N ARG A 76 14.28 -14.25 -17.38
CA ARG A 76 14.90 -15.18 -18.34
C ARG A 76 14.28 -16.57 -18.32
N THR A 77 13.66 -16.97 -17.20
CA THR A 77 13.00 -18.27 -17.04
C THR A 77 11.73 -18.36 -17.88
N PRO A 78 11.23 -19.58 -18.20
CA PRO A 78 9.93 -19.73 -18.86
C PRO A 78 8.78 -19.11 -18.06
N ALA A 79 8.82 -19.17 -16.72
CA ALA A 79 7.84 -18.54 -15.85
C ALA A 79 7.89 -17.02 -15.94
N GLY A 80 9.09 -16.44 -15.99
CA GLY A 80 9.27 -15.00 -16.21
C GLY A 80 8.77 -14.53 -17.57
N LYS A 81 8.99 -15.32 -18.63
CA LYS A 81 8.42 -15.03 -19.96
C LYS A 81 6.89 -15.10 -19.98
N LEU A 82 6.30 -16.03 -19.22
CA LEU A 82 4.85 -16.10 -19.05
C LEU A 82 4.32 -14.91 -18.25
N TRP A 83 5.04 -14.52 -17.19
CA TRP A 83 4.71 -13.35 -16.37
C TRP A 83 4.73 -12.04 -17.18
N GLN A 84 5.67 -11.89 -18.12
CA GLN A 84 5.69 -10.74 -19.04
C GLN A 84 4.40 -10.63 -19.88
N LYS A 85 3.75 -11.75 -20.21
CA LYS A 85 2.47 -11.78 -20.94
C LYS A 85 1.29 -11.53 -20.02
N HIS A 86 1.36 -11.96 -18.76
CA HIS A 86 0.31 -11.82 -17.75
C HIS A 86 0.84 -11.15 -16.47
N PRO A 87 1.08 -9.83 -16.46
CA PRO A 87 1.70 -9.13 -15.32
C PRO A 87 0.85 -9.16 -14.04
N TYR A 88 -0.44 -9.47 -14.15
CA TYR A 88 -1.38 -9.60 -13.04
C TYR A 88 -1.31 -10.98 -12.36
N TRP A 89 -0.52 -11.93 -12.87
CA TRP A 89 -0.27 -13.20 -12.21
C TRP A 89 0.92 -13.08 -11.27
N SER A 90 0.89 -13.81 -10.16
CA SER A 90 2.05 -13.86 -9.26
C SER A 90 3.16 -14.74 -9.88
N PRO A 91 4.44 -14.46 -9.58
CA PRO A 91 5.56 -15.30 -10.04
C PRO A 91 5.40 -16.78 -9.69
N GLU A 92 4.86 -17.09 -8.51
CA GLU A 92 4.61 -18.45 -8.04
C GLU A 92 3.49 -19.14 -8.83
N MET A 93 2.48 -18.38 -9.27
CA MET A 93 1.43 -18.87 -10.15
C MET A 93 2.00 -19.20 -11.53
N CYS A 94 2.80 -18.30 -12.10
CA CYS A 94 3.46 -18.55 -13.38
C CYS A 94 4.36 -19.78 -13.33
N GLN A 95 5.10 -19.98 -12.23
CA GLN A 95 5.91 -21.18 -12.03
C GLN A 95 5.04 -22.44 -12.02
N ARG A 96 3.94 -22.47 -11.26
CA ARG A 96 3.01 -23.60 -11.22
C ARG A 96 2.42 -23.94 -12.60
N ILE A 97 2.06 -22.92 -13.38
CA ILE A 97 1.54 -23.08 -14.74
C ILE A 97 2.60 -23.69 -15.65
N ILE A 98 3.84 -23.20 -15.59
CA ILE A 98 4.95 -23.78 -16.35
C ILE A 98 5.26 -25.21 -15.93
N ASP A 99 5.09 -25.54 -14.64
CA ASP A 99 5.23 -26.89 -14.10
C ASP A 99 4.04 -27.80 -14.48
N GLY A 100 3.02 -27.29 -15.18
CA GLY A 100 1.83 -28.04 -15.57
C GLY A 100 0.89 -28.37 -14.40
N ARG A 101 1.06 -27.71 -13.25
CA ARG A 101 0.26 -27.95 -12.05
C ARG A 101 -0.99 -27.10 -12.08
N VAL A 102 -2.15 -27.76 -12.12
CA VAL A 102 -3.46 -27.13 -11.94
C VAL A 102 -3.93 -27.23 -10.49
N SER A 103 -4.62 -26.22 -9.98
CA SER A 103 -5.13 -26.19 -8.60
C SER A 103 -6.47 -25.46 -8.51
N PRO A 104 -7.37 -25.84 -7.60
CA PRO A 104 -8.62 -25.12 -7.39
C PRO A 104 -8.40 -23.61 -7.16
N GLY A 105 -9.30 -22.80 -7.70
CA GLY A 105 -9.22 -21.34 -7.71
C GLY A 105 -8.52 -20.73 -8.93
N MET A 106 -7.83 -21.54 -9.75
CA MET A 106 -7.25 -21.06 -11.02
C MET A 106 -8.34 -20.62 -12.01
N SER A 107 -8.05 -19.59 -12.79
CA SER A 107 -8.93 -19.18 -13.88
C SER A 107 -8.93 -20.20 -15.03
N MET A 108 -9.94 -20.17 -15.91
CA MET A 108 -9.93 -20.99 -17.13
C MET A 108 -8.70 -20.74 -18.00
N GLU A 109 -8.26 -19.48 -18.10
CA GLU A 109 -7.06 -19.09 -18.84
C GLU A 109 -5.80 -19.69 -18.21
N GLN A 110 -5.65 -19.59 -16.88
CA GLN A 110 -4.52 -20.16 -16.14
C GLN A 110 -4.46 -21.69 -16.29
N ALA A 111 -5.60 -22.35 -16.14
CA ALA A 111 -5.70 -23.79 -16.28
C ALA A 111 -5.38 -24.24 -17.72
N ARG A 112 -5.82 -23.46 -18.73
CA ARG A 112 -5.50 -23.71 -20.14
C ARG A 112 -4.01 -23.62 -20.42
N GLU A 113 -3.34 -22.58 -19.92
CA GLU A 113 -1.88 -22.44 -20.06
C GLU A 113 -1.12 -23.55 -19.33
N ALA A 114 -1.64 -24.03 -18.20
CA ALA A 114 -1.01 -25.09 -17.41
C ALA A 114 -1.08 -26.45 -18.12
N VAL A 115 -2.26 -26.85 -18.57
CA VAL A 115 -2.46 -28.13 -19.27
C VAL A 115 -1.98 -28.09 -20.73
N GLY A 116 -1.92 -26.91 -21.34
CA GLY A 116 -1.56 -26.74 -22.75
C GLY A 116 -2.71 -27.13 -23.67
N ARG A 117 -2.93 -28.43 -23.90
CA ARG A 117 -3.93 -28.91 -24.87
C ARG A 117 -5.19 -29.43 -24.17
N VAL A 118 -6.31 -28.74 -24.44
CA VAL A 118 -7.65 -29.24 -24.06
C VAL A 118 -8.13 -30.18 -25.17
N ALA A 119 -8.37 -31.44 -24.83
CA ALA A 119 -8.79 -32.47 -25.77
C ALA A 119 -10.28 -32.38 -26.08
N GLU A 120 -11.10 -32.11 -25.06
CA GLU A 120 -12.55 -32.05 -25.19
C GLU A 120 -13.10 -31.00 -24.22
N VAL A 121 -13.97 -30.11 -24.70
CA VAL A 121 -14.76 -29.22 -23.84
C VAL A 121 -16.18 -29.76 -23.85
N ARG A 122 -16.61 -30.32 -22.72
CA ARG A 122 -17.98 -30.82 -22.59
C ARG A 122 -18.91 -29.66 -22.28
N PRO A 123 -20.10 -29.63 -22.92
CA PRO A 123 -21.08 -28.60 -22.67
C PRO A 123 -21.51 -28.61 -21.20
N LYS A 124 -21.82 -27.41 -20.71
CA LYS A 124 -22.17 -27.13 -19.32
C LYS A 124 -23.28 -28.06 -18.81
N LYS A 125 -22.99 -28.92 -17.84
CA LYS A 125 -24.00 -29.75 -17.17
C LYS A 125 -24.45 -29.03 -15.90
N GLY A 126 -25.46 -28.17 -16.03
CA GLY A 126 -25.93 -27.30 -14.93
C GLY A 126 -25.14 -25.99 -14.85
N SER A 127 -24.53 -25.70 -13.69
CA SER A 127 -23.65 -24.53 -13.50
C SER A 127 -22.18 -24.79 -13.90
N LEU A 128 -21.78 -26.06 -14.02
CA LEU A 128 -20.37 -26.45 -14.17
C LEU A 128 -19.99 -26.74 -15.63
N SER A 129 -18.83 -26.25 -16.03
CA SER A 129 -18.18 -26.58 -17.30
C SER A 129 -17.11 -27.64 -17.06
N GLU A 130 -17.10 -28.71 -17.86
CA GLU A 130 -16.11 -29.80 -17.72
C GLU A 130 -15.16 -29.80 -18.92
N TRP A 131 -13.86 -29.74 -18.66
CA TRP A 131 -12.80 -29.81 -19.67
C TRP A 131 -12.00 -31.09 -19.45
N VAL A 132 -11.83 -31.87 -20.51
CA VAL A 132 -10.89 -32.99 -20.54
C VAL A 132 -9.62 -32.49 -21.21
N ALA A 133 -8.53 -32.48 -20.46
CA ALA A 133 -7.23 -32.05 -20.93
C ALA A 133 -6.19 -33.16 -20.73
N GLU A 134 -5.11 -33.07 -21.48
CA GLU A 134 -3.96 -33.95 -21.33
C GLU A 134 -2.83 -33.13 -20.72
N THR A 135 -2.23 -33.60 -19.62
CA THR A 135 -1.09 -32.93 -19.01
C THR A 135 0.14 -33.09 -19.92
N ARG A 136 1.20 -32.34 -19.64
CA ARG A 136 2.47 -32.47 -20.38
C ARG A 136 3.12 -33.85 -20.21
N GLU A 137 2.73 -34.59 -19.18
CA GLU A 137 3.18 -35.96 -18.90
C GLU A 137 2.33 -37.01 -19.64
N GLY A 138 1.30 -36.59 -20.37
CA GLY A 138 0.36 -37.49 -21.06
C GLY A 138 -0.76 -38.03 -20.17
N GLU A 139 -0.90 -37.53 -18.93
CA GLU A 139 -1.99 -37.93 -18.05
C GLU A 139 -3.30 -37.24 -18.48
N ARG A 140 -4.40 -37.98 -18.53
CA ARG A 140 -5.72 -37.38 -18.75
C ARG A 140 -6.24 -36.79 -17.44
N VAL A 141 -6.64 -35.52 -17.49
CA VAL A 141 -7.24 -34.82 -16.37
C VAL A 141 -8.58 -34.22 -16.76
N VAL A 142 -9.57 -34.36 -15.88
CA VAL A 142 -10.87 -33.74 -16.00
C VAL A 142 -10.92 -32.54 -15.05
N LEU A 143 -11.02 -31.36 -15.62
CA LEU A 143 -11.10 -30.08 -14.93
C LEU A 143 -12.56 -29.62 -14.90
N LYS A 144 -13.08 -29.32 -13.71
CA LYS A 144 -14.43 -28.75 -13.57
C LYS A 144 -14.34 -27.30 -13.14
N PHE A 145 -15.07 -26.45 -13.83
CA PHE A 145 -15.12 -25.02 -13.57
C PHE A 145 -16.52 -24.58 -13.16
N ASP A 146 -16.59 -23.70 -12.17
CA ASP A 146 -17.78 -22.91 -11.86
C ASP A 146 -17.53 -21.46 -12.31
N GLY A 147 -18.26 -21.02 -13.34
CA GLY A 147 -17.96 -19.75 -14.01
C GLY A 147 -16.55 -19.75 -14.59
N ASN A 148 -15.66 -18.89 -14.07
CA ASN A 148 -14.25 -18.81 -14.49
C ASN A 148 -13.29 -19.52 -13.52
N ALA A 149 -13.77 -20.07 -12.40
CA ALA A 149 -12.90 -20.64 -11.37
C ALA A 149 -12.88 -22.16 -11.43
N LEU A 150 -11.68 -22.74 -11.40
CA LEU A 150 -11.48 -24.19 -11.30
C LEU A 150 -11.91 -24.66 -9.91
N VAL A 151 -12.86 -25.59 -9.84
CA VAL A 151 -13.38 -26.12 -8.57
C VAL A 151 -12.89 -27.52 -8.26
N GLU A 152 -12.67 -28.35 -9.28
CA GLU A 152 -12.28 -29.74 -9.11
C GLU A 152 -11.30 -30.18 -10.21
N VAL A 153 -10.30 -30.98 -9.83
CA VAL A 153 -9.34 -31.62 -10.73
C VAL A 153 -9.40 -33.12 -10.46
N LYS A 154 -9.81 -33.92 -11.44
CA LYS A 154 -9.78 -35.38 -11.38
C LYS A 154 -8.72 -35.91 -12.34
N LYS A 155 -7.85 -36.79 -11.84
CA LYS A 155 -6.94 -37.57 -12.68
C LYS A 155 -7.65 -38.87 -13.09
N GLU A 156 -7.60 -39.22 -14.36
CA GLU A 156 -8.07 -40.53 -14.87
C GLU A 156 -6.96 -41.58 -14.86
#